data_AF-A0A9D5TBT5-F1
#
_entry.id   AF-A0A9D5TBT5-F1
#
_cell.length_a   1.000
_cell.length_b   1.000
_cell.length_c   1.000
_cell.angle_alpha   90.00
_cell.angle_beta   90.00
_cell.angle_gamma   90.00
#
_symmetry.space_group_name_H-M   'P 1'
#
loop_
_entity.id
_entity.type
_entity.pdbx_description
1 polymer ?
#
loop_
_entity_poly.entity_id
_entity_poly.type
_entity_poly.pdbx_seq_one_letter_code
_entity_poly.pdbx_strand_id
1 'polypeptide(L)'
;ILEVLRRLSVKGGVGKIIEYSGEGVKTLSVPERATITNMGAELGATTSIFPSDEITLSFLKAQDREDAYTELSADEGAVYDEHIIIELDKLEPLAAMPHMPDNVKKVTEIGKIAIDQVCIGSCTNSSLFDMLKVAAILKGKTVAENVSLSIAPGSKQVLNMLAENGALADMISAGARILESACGPCIGMGQSPNSKGISLRTFNRNFEGRSGTADAGVYLVSPEVAAASAVTGVLTDPRTLGEMPEISMPDKFTINDNMVLMPDDIISSKDRIIKYGPNIKNVPTGRPLEETVTAKVMLKVEDNITTDHIMPAGAKILPYRSNVPYLSKFCFGVCDTSFPERCLNEGGGFIVGGANYGQGSSREHAALVPLYLGIRAVITKSFARMHKANLINSGIIPLTFKNSDDYDKISQGDELELTDIRFSVSEKTETMLRNITTGDEYELELDLSERARQIILAGGMLNYTANR
;
A
#
# COMPACT_ATOMS: atom_id res chain seq x y z
N ILE A 1 3.17 4.80 -17.16
CA ILE A 1 3.78 4.69 -15.81
C ILE A 1 4.93 3.67 -15.72
N LEU A 2 4.84 2.47 -16.30
CA LEU A 2 5.96 1.52 -16.29
C LEU A 2 7.26 2.10 -16.86
N GLU A 3 7.20 2.94 -17.90
CA GLU A 3 8.39 3.65 -18.41
C GLU A 3 8.99 4.63 -17.38
N VAL A 4 8.15 5.30 -16.60
CA VAL A 4 8.60 6.21 -15.54
C VAL A 4 9.25 5.39 -14.42
N LEU A 5 8.64 4.28 -14.01
CA LEU A 5 9.24 3.31 -13.06
C LEU A 5 10.59 2.77 -13.56
N ARG A 6 10.72 2.46 -14.85
CA ARG A 6 11.98 2.01 -15.45
C ARG A 6 13.10 3.05 -15.32
N ARG A 7 12.77 4.34 -15.48
CA ARG A 7 13.74 5.45 -15.43
C ARG A 7 14.08 5.87 -14.01
N LEU A 8 13.08 5.89 -13.13
CA LEU A 8 13.21 6.43 -11.78
C LEU A 8 13.45 5.39 -10.70
N SER A 9 13.22 4.11 -10.98
CA SER A 9 13.19 3.02 -9.99
C SER A 9 12.15 3.21 -8.88
N VAL A 10 12.05 2.25 -7.96
CA VAL A 10 11.20 2.37 -6.76
C VAL A 10 11.64 3.46 -5.76
N LYS A 11 12.76 4.14 -6.03
CA LYS A 11 13.32 5.18 -5.15
C LYS A 11 13.23 6.59 -5.69
N GLY A 12 12.99 6.77 -6.99
CA GLY A 12 13.14 8.08 -7.64
C GLY A 12 12.11 9.13 -7.21
N GLY A 13 10.97 8.71 -6.64
CA GLY A 13 9.93 9.60 -6.12
C GLY A 13 10.02 9.90 -4.62
N VAL A 14 10.95 9.29 -3.87
CA VAL A 14 11.00 9.46 -2.41
C VAL A 14 11.16 10.94 -2.03
N GLY A 15 10.21 11.46 -1.24
CA GLY A 15 10.21 12.85 -0.81
C GLY A 15 9.69 13.85 -1.84
N LYS A 16 9.19 13.40 -3.00
CA LYS A 16 8.75 14.24 -4.11
C LYS A 16 7.26 14.04 -4.43
N ILE A 17 6.66 15.04 -5.08
CA ILE A 17 5.39 14.90 -5.79
C ILE A 17 5.73 14.80 -7.28
N ILE A 18 5.10 13.85 -7.99
CA ILE A 18 5.27 13.73 -9.44
C ILE A 18 4.10 14.42 -10.13
N GLU A 19 4.38 15.53 -10.80
CA GLU A 19 3.40 16.26 -11.59
C GLU A 19 3.56 15.95 -13.08
N TYR A 20 2.44 15.66 -13.75
CA TYR A 20 2.41 15.34 -15.17
C TYR A 20 1.85 16.52 -15.97
N SER A 21 2.64 17.01 -16.94
CA SER A 21 2.32 18.19 -17.76
C SER A 21 2.70 17.95 -19.24
N GLY A 22 2.41 18.95 -20.09
CA GLY A 22 2.69 18.93 -21.54
C GLY A 22 1.52 18.43 -22.40
N GLU A 23 1.67 18.57 -23.72
CA GLU A 23 0.57 18.32 -24.67
C GLU A 23 0.03 16.88 -24.65
N GLY A 24 0.87 15.90 -24.32
CA GLY A 24 0.46 14.50 -24.21
C GLY A 24 -0.58 14.24 -23.12
N VAL A 25 -0.72 15.13 -22.12
CA VAL A 25 -1.73 14.98 -21.06
C VAL A 25 -3.15 15.05 -21.61
N LYS A 26 -3.38 15.86 -22.66
CA LYS A 26 -4.70 16.05 -23.29
C LYS A 26 -5.18 14.79 -24.01
N THR A 27 -4.28 13.86 -24.34
CA THR A 27 -4.62 12.60 -25.01
C THR A 27 -4.97 11.47 -24.03
N LEU A 28 -4.88 11.71 -22.72
CA LEU A 28 -5.10 10.70 -21.69
C LEU A 28 -6.43 10.93 -20.99
N SER A 29 -7.28 9.91 -20.98
CA SER A 29 -8.53 9.92 -20.22
C SER A 29 -8.29 9.96 -18.71
N VAL A 30 -9.30 10.37 -17.92
CA VAL A 30 -9.19 10.37 -16.45
C VAL A 30 -8.82 8.98 -15.89
N PRO A 31 -9.39 7.86 -16.36
CA PRO A 31 -8.93 6.54 -15.93
C PRO A 31 -7.45 6.26 -16.20
N GLU A 32 -6.92 6.64 -17.37
CA GLU A 32 -5.50 6.44 -17.70
C GLU A 32 -4.59 7.32 -16.83
N ARG A 33 -4.99 8.57 -16.57
CA ARG A 33 -4.32 9.45 -15.60
C ARG A 33 -4.33 8.82 -14.21
N ALA A 34 -5.46 8.25 -13.78
CA ALA A 34 -5.59 7.57 -12.49
C ALA A 34 -4.72 6.31 -12.40
N THR A 35 -4.60 5.51 -13.47
CA THR A 35 -3.63 4.41 -13.54
C THR A 35 -2.20 4.91 -13.33
N ILE A 36 -1.84 6.02 -13.98
CA ILE A 36 -0.49 6.59 -13.89
C ILE A 36 -0.22 7.11 -12.48
N THR A 37 -1.14 7.84 -11.87
CA THR A 37 -0.96 8.38 -10.52
C THR A 37 -1.04 7.30 -9.44
N ASN A 38 -1.88 6.27 -9.62
CA ASN A 38 -1.95 5.10 -8.73
C ASN A 38 -0.58 4.43 -8.60
N MET A 39 0.07 4.16 -9.72
CA MET A 39 1.40 3.54 -9.75
C MET A 39 2.56 4.51 -9.43
N GLY A 40 2.25 5.78 -9.14
CA GLY A 40 3.20 6.72 -8.55
C GLY A 40 3.61 6.30 -7.13
N ALA A 41 2.77 5.55 -6.43
CA ALA A 41 3.10 4.99 -5.11
C ALA A 41 4.31 4.06 -5.17
N GLU A 42 4.48 3.31 -6.27
CA GLU A 42 5.61 2.39 -6.46
C GLU A 42 6.94 3.11 -6.73
N LEU A 43 6.92 4.41 -7.11
CA LEU A 43 8.12 5.25 -7.18
C LEU A 43 8.59 5.72 -5.79
N GLY A 44 7.81 5.46 -4.74
CA GLY A 44 7.99 6.07 -3.42
C GLY A 44 7.52 7.53 -3.36
N ALA A 45 6.79 8.01 -4.38
CA ALA A 45 6.27 9.37 -4.43
C ALA A 45 5.32 9.67 -3.27
N THR A 46 5.35 10.90 -2.76
CA THR A 46 4.37 11.38 -1.79
C THR A 46 2.97 11.33 -2.38
N THR A 47 2.83 11.81 -3.62
CA THR A 47 1.64 11.62 -4.47
C THR A 47 2.02 11.88 -5.92
N SER A 48 1.07 11.71 -6.82
CA SER A 48 1.19 12.03 -8.23
C SER A 48 -0.06 12.75 -8.71
N ILE A 49 0.09 13.77 -9.56
CA ILE A 49 -1.00 14.64 -9.96
C ILE A 49 -0.97 14.96 -11.46
N PHE A 50 -2.17 15.12 -12.03
CA PHE A 50 -2.41 15.70 -13.35
C PHE A 50 -3.22 16.99 -13.16
N PRO A 51 -3.18 17.94 -14.11
CA PRO A 51 -4.06 19.09 -14.11
C PRO A 51 -5.53 18.68 -14.18
N SER A 52 -6.40 19.54 -13.66
CA SER A 52 -7.85 19.46 -13.83
C SER A 52 -8.24 20.33 -15.02
N ASP A 53 -8.50 19.69 -16.15
CA ASP A 53 -8.70 20.30 -17.48
C ASP A 53 -10.03 19.86 -18.10
N GLU A 54 -10.23 20.11 -19.40
CA GLU A 54 -11.44 19.75 -20.14
C GLU A 54 -11.76 18.25 -20.14
N ILE A 55 -10.74 17.39 -20.01
CA ILE A 55 -10.93 15.93 -19.90
C ILE A 55 -11.49 15.59 -18.53
N THR A 56 -11.02 16.24 -17.47
CA THR A 56 -11.60 16.12 -16.13
C THR A 56 -13.04 16.61 -16.09
N LEU A 57 -13.34 17.75 -16.71
CA LEU A 57 -14.71 18.26 -16.85
C LEU A 57 -15.62 17.25 -17.56
N SER A 58 -15.16 16.71 -18.69
CA SER A 58 -15.92 15.74 -19.48
C SER A 58 -16.22 14.46 -18.69
N PHE A 59 -15.24 13.95 -17.93
CA PHE A 59 -15.44 12.80 -17.06
C PHE A 59 -16.42 13.07 -15.92
N LEU A 60 -16.33 14.24 -15.27
CA LEU A 60 -17.27 14.65 -14.22
C LEU A 60 -18.69 14.83 -14.76
N LYS A 61 -18.84 15.41 -15.96
CA LYS A 61 -20.13 15.49 -16.68
C LYS A 61 -20.75 14.12 -16.91
N ALA A 62 -19.96 13.15 -17.38
CA ALA A 62 -20.43 11.78 -17.59
C ALA A 62 -20.88 11.09 -16.29
N GLN A 63 -20.45 11.60 -15.13
CA GLN A 63 -20.82 11.12 -13.80
C GLN A 63 -21.86 12.03 -13.10
N ASP A 64 -22.55 12.92 -13.84
CA ASP A 64 -23.51 13.90 -13.30
C ASP A 64 -22.93 14.76 -12.15
N ARG A 65 -21.67 15.16 -12.27
CA ARG A 65 -20.91 15.94 -11.27
C ARG A 65 -20.19 17.16 -11.85
N GLU A 66 -20.74 17.77 -12.91
CA GLU A 66 -20.19 18.97 -13.54
C GLU A 66 -20.01 20.12 -12.54
N ASP A 67 -20.92 20.24 -11.57
CA ASP A 67 -20.90 21.26 -10.52
C ASP A 67 -19.69 21.15 -9.57
N ALA A 68 -19.08 19.96 -9.50
CA ALA A 68 -17.86 19.73 -8.72
C ALA A 68 -16.57 20.03 -9.49
N TYR A 69 -16.65 20.42 -10.77
CA TYR A 69 -15.46 20.74 -11.56
C TYR A 69 -14.80 22.03 -11.08
N THR A 70 -13.47 22.00 -11.07
CA THR A 70 -12.63 23.19 -10.89
C THR A 70 -11.43 23.03 -11.79
N GLU A 71 -11.17 24.01 -12.65
CA GLU A 71 -9.96 24.04 -13.47
C GLU A 71 -8.75 24.29 -12.56
N LEU A 72 -7.73 23.45 -12.67
CA LEU A 72 -6.50 23.55 -11.88
C LEU A 72 -5.31 23.20 -12.76
N SER A 73 -4.35 24.11 -12.80
CA SER A 73 -3.11 23.97 -13.57
C SER A 73 -1.94 24.57 -12.78
N ALA A 74 -0.72 24.19 -13.16
CA ALA A 74 0.48 24.84 -12.64
C ALA A 74 0.53 26.30 -13.10
N ASP A 75 1.13 27.15 -12.26
CA ASP A 75 1.40 28.54 -12.61
C ASP A 75 2.32 28.62 -13.84
N GLU A 76 2.15 29.68 -14.63
CA GLU A 76 3.04 29.98 -15.74
C GLU A 76 4.47 30.18 -15.21
N GLY A 77 5.44 29.44 -15.76
CA GLY A 77 6.82 29.48 -15.29
C GLY A 77 7.09 28.72 -14.00
N ALA A 78 6.18 27.84 -13.56
CA ALA A 78 6.43 26.92 -12.46
C ALA A 78 7.77 26.16 -12.65
N VAL A 79 8.60 26.18 -11.61
CA VAL A 79 9.92 25.56 -11.60
C VAL A 79 9.81 24.19 -10.94
N TYR A 80 10.39 23.17 -11.58
CA TYR A 80 10.47 21.82 -11.05
C TYR A 80 11.92 21.48 -10.74
N ASP A 81 12.16 20.76 -9.64
CA ASP A 81 13.51 20.33 -9.26
C ASP A 81 14.13 19.39 -10.31
N GLU A 82 13.30 18.58 -10.96
CA GLU A 82 13.69 17.60 -11.97
C GLU A 82 12.66 17.53 -13.11
N HIS A 83 13.14 17.26 -14.32
CA HIS A 83 12.31 17.11 -15.52
C HIS A 83 12.58 15.77 -16.19
N ILE A 84 11.51 15.06 -16.56
CA ILE A 84 11.56 13.82 -17.34
C ILE A 84 10.61 13.94 -18.51
N ILE A 85 11.13 13.79 -19.72
CA ILE A 85 10.35 13.87 -20.95
C ILE A 85 10.01 12.45 -21.42
N ILE A 86 8.71 12.17 -21.57
CA ILE A 86 8.18 10.92 -22.13
C ILE A 86 7.51 11.22 -23.47
N GLU A 87 8.05 10.65 -24.54
CA GLU A 87 7.48 10.73 -25.88
C GLU A 87 6.47 9.59 -26.05
N LEU A 88 5.16 9.91 -25.96
CA LEU A 88 4.08 8.91 -25.91
C LEU A 88 3.98 8.07 -27.19
N ASP A 89 4.24 8.67 -28.35
CA ASP A 89 4.21 8.03 -29.68
C ASP A 89 5.33 7.01 -29.90
N LYS A 90 6.41 7.10 -29.12
CA LYS A 90 7.53 6.15 -29.13
C LYS A 90 7.40 5.03 -28.11
N LEU A 91 6.36 5.06 -27.26
CA LEU A 91 6.15 4.01 -26.27
C LEU A 91 5.68 2.72 -26.94
N GLU A 92 6.17 1.61 -26.39
CA GLU A 92 5.77 0.27 -26.79
C GLU A 92 5.26 -0.50 -25.57
N PRO A 93 4.51 -1.60 -25.75
CA PRO A 93 4.08 -2.43 -24.63
C PRO A 93 5.24 -2.87 -23.73
N LEU A 94 5.09 -2.62 -22.43
CA LEU A 94 6.08 -2.93 -21.39
C LEU A 94 5.53 -3.98 -20.43
N ALA A 95 6.45 -4.69 -19.77
CA ALA A 95 6.14 -5.54 -18.63
C ALA A 95 7.15 -5.29 -17.50
N ALA A 96 6.67 -5.14 -16.26
CA ALA A 96 7.52 -5.21 -15.08
C ALA A 96 7.71 -6.69 -14.70
N MET A 97 8.95 -7.15 -14.70
CA MET A 97 9.32 -8.52 -14.40
C MET A 97 9.39 -8.76 -12.89
N PRO A 98 9.29 -10.02 -12.42
CA PRO A 98 9.45 -10.35 -11.02
C PRO A 98 10.86 -9.96 -10.51
N HIS A 99 11.06 -9.66 -9.23
CA HIS A 99 10.05 -9.44 -8.18
C HIS A 99 9.99 -7.96 -7.77
N MET A 100 10.15 -7.06 -8.74
CA MET A 100 10.13 -5.62 -8.49
C MET A 100 9.40 -4.85 -9.61
N PRO A 101 8.58 -3.84 -9.25
CA PRO A 101 7.77 -3.12 -10.23
C PRO A 101 8.60 -2.19 -11.14
N ASP A 102 9.85 -1.89 -10.80
CA ASP A 102 10.79 -1.13 -11.63
C ASP A 102 11.67 -1.98 -12.55
N ASN A 103 11.60 -3.32 -12.44
CA ASN A 103 12.31 -4.25 -13.33
C ASN A 103 11.61 -4.36 -14.68
N VAL A 104 11.55 -3.24 -15.41
CA VAL A 104 10.70 -3.07 -16.60
C VAL A 104 11.49 -3.31 -17.87
N LYS A 105 10.92 -4.14 -18.75
CA LYS A 105 11.41 -4.38 -20.11
C LYS A 105 10.30 -4.26 -21.14
N LYS A 106 10.69 -4.09 -22.40
CA LYS A 106 9.74 -4.19 -23.52
C LYS A 106 9.24 -5.61 -23.63
N VAL A 107 7.95 -5.79 -23.93
CA VAL A 107 7.37 -7.13 -24.17
C VAL A 107 8.12 -7.87 -25.28
N THR A 108 8.54 -7.14 -26.32
CA THR A 108 9.35 -7.68 -27.43
C THR A 108 10.75 -8.11 -27.03
N GLU A 109 11.36 -7.47 -26.02
CA GLU A 109 12.68 -7.84 -25.49
C GLU A 109 12.62 -9.10 -24.62
N ILE A 110 11.56 -9.23 -23.81
CA ILE A 110 11.34 -10.42 -22.98
C ILE A 110 11.07 -11.64 -23.87
N GLY A 111 10.32 -11.45 -24.95
CA GLY A 111 9.96 -12.51 -25.88
C GLY A 111 8.84 -13.41 -25.34
N LYS A 112 8.58 -14.49 -26.07
CA LYS A 112 7.50 -15.42 -25.75
C LYS A 112 7.90 -16.31 -24.58
N ILE A 113 7.25 -16.10 -23.44
CA ILE A 113 7.34 -16.97 -22.26
C ILE A 113 5.97 -17.61 -22.03
N ALA A 114 5.93 -18.92 -21.74
CA ALA A 114 4.67 -19.59 -21.37
C ALA A 114 4.14 -19.02 -20.06
N ILE A 115 2.82 -18.87 -19.96
CA ILE A 115 2.15 -18.35 -18.77
C ILE A 115 1.11 -19.34 -18.26
N ASP A 116 0.86 -19.31 -16.96
CA ASP A 116 -0.11 -20.20 -16.30
C ASP A 116 -1.39 -19.45 -15.91
N GLN A 117 -1.27 -18.14 -15.66
CA GLN A 117 -2.35 -17.35 -15.10
C GLN A 117 -2.35 -15.92 -15.63
N VAL A 118 -3.55 -15.37 -15.82
CA VAL A 118 -3.76 -13.95 -16.07
C VAL A 118 -4.83 -13.43 -15.10
N CYS A 119 -4.52 -12.34 -14.40
CA CYS A 119 -5.47 -11.63 -13.55
C CYS A 119 -5.59 -10.17 -14.00
N ILE A 120 -6.75 -9.81 -14.55
CA ILE A 120 -7.05 -8.46 -15.04
C ILE A 120 -7.95 -7.76 -14.01
N GLY A 121 -7.72 -6.47 -13.77
CA GLY A 121 -8.51 -5.65 -12.87
C GLY A 121 -7.68 -4.92 -11.82
N SER A 122 -8.14 -4.97 -10.56
CA SER A 122 -7.67 -4.15 -9.42
C SER A 122 -7.96 -2.67 -9.58
N CYS A 123 -7.74 -1.87 -8.54
CA CYS A 123 -7.94 -0.42 -8.62
C CYS A 123 -7.06 0.28 -9.68
N THR A 124 -5.99 -0.36 -10.15
CA THR A 124 -5.05 0.23 -11.11
C THR A 124 -5.58 0.20 -12.56
N ASN A 125 -6.20 -0.90 -13.01
CA ASN A 125 -6.64 -1.09 -14.40
C ASN A 125 -7.98 -1.85 -14.48
N SER A 126 -9.04 -1.21 -13.99
CA SER A 126 -10.38 -1.81 -13.99
C SER A 126 -11.51 -0.84 -14.29
N SER A 127 -11.18 0.26 -14.97
CA SER A 127 -12.17 1.18 -15.49
C SER A 127 -13.05 0.50 -16.55
N LEU A 128 -14.20 1.09 -16.84
CA LEU A 128 -15.04 0.62 -17.96
C LEU A 128 -14.25 0.62 -19.27
N PHE A 129 -13.41 1.62 -19.51
CA PHE A 129 -12.56 1.71 -20.69
C PHE A 129 -11.57 0.54 -20.80
N ASP A 130 -10.87 0.21 -19.71
CA ASP A 130 -9.97 -0.95 -19.65
C ASP A 130 -10.70 -2.25 -19.95
N MET A 131 -11.87 -2.43 -19.32
CA MET A 131 -12.65 -3.66 -19.44
C MET A 131 -13.25 -3.82 -20.84
N LEU A 132 -13.68 -2.74 -21.49
CA LEU A 132 -14.13 -2.77 -22.87
C LEU A 132 -13.00 -3.14 -23.84
N LYS A 133 -11.79 -2.63 -23.62
CA LYS A 133 -10.60 -3.05 -24.39
C LYS A 133 -10.34 -4.55 -24.23
N VAL A 134 -10.42 -5.07 -23.00
CA VAL A 134 -10.26 -6.50 -22.72
C VAL A 134 -11.34 -7.33 -23.42
N ALA A 135 -12.61 -6.94 -23.30
CA ALA A 135 -13.72 -7.63 -23.96
C ALA A 135 -13.54 -7.66 -25.48
N ALA A 136 -13.15 -6.54 -26.10
CA ALA A 136 -12.90 -6.47 -27.53
C ALA A 136 -11.78 -7.42 -28.00
N ILE A 137 -10.71 -7.56 -27.22
CA ILE A 137 -9.61 -8.50 -27.52
C ILE A 137 -10.06 -9.95 -27.41
N LEU A 138 -10.88 -10.26 -26.39
CA LEU A 138 -11.38 -11.61 -26.09
C LEU A 138 -12.53 -12.06 -26.99
N LYS A 139 -13.29 -11.12 -27.55
CA LYS A 139 -14.51 -11.39 -28.33
C LYS A 139 -14.28 -12.42 -29.44
N GLY A 140 -15.08 -13.48 -29.42
CA GLY A 140 -15.03 -14.56 -30.40
C GLY A 140 -13.78 -15.44 -30.33
N LYS A 141 -12.97 -15.32 -29.27
CA LYS A 141 -11.76 -16.15 -29.03
C LYS A 141 -11.95 -16.98 -27.78
N THR A 142 -11.07 -17.95 -27.59
CA THR A 142 -11.02 -18.81 -26.39
C THR A 142 -9.68 -18.62 -25.71
N VAL A 143 -9.68 -18.51 -24.38
CA VAL A 143 -8.47 -18.51 -23.56
C VAL A 143 -7.68 -19.80 -23.79
N ALA A 144 -6.35 -19.70 -23.89
CA ALA A 144 -5.48 -20.85 -24.12
C ALA A 144 -5.62 -21.89 -22.98
N GLU A 145 -5.59 -23.18 -23.32
CA GLU A 145 -5.85 -24.28 -22.37
C GLU A 145 -4.90 -24.28 -21.16
N ASN A 146 -3.67 -23.79 -21.33
CA ASN A 146 -2.69 -23.68 -20.26
C ASN A 146 -2.86 -22.45 -19.36
N VAL A 147 -3.83 -21.56 -19.65
CA VAL A 147 -3.98 -20.28 -18.95
C VAL A 147 -5.27 -20.22 -18.15
N SER A 148 -5.14 -19.87 -16.87
CA SER A 148 -6.26 -19.50 -16.04
C SER A 148 -6.51 -17.99 -16.08
N LEU A 149 -7.57 -17.55 -16.76
CA LEU A 149 -7.96 -16.14 -16.81
C LEU A 149 -8.98 -15.80 -15.71
N SER A 150 -8.71 -14.72 -14.97
CA SER A 150 -9.65 -14.10 -14.05
C SER A 150 -9.72 -12.59 -14.25
N ILE A 151 -10.93 -12.01 -14.10
CA ILE A 151 -11.19 -10.58 -14.34
C ILE A 151 -11.99 -10.01 -13.18
N ALA A 152 -11.49 -8.94 -12.55
CA ALA A 152 -12.13 -8.25 -11.44
C ALA A 152 -12.48 -6.80 -11.83
N PRO A 153 -13.74 -6.48 -12.15
CA PRO A 153 -14.18 -5.11 -12.42
C PRO A 153 -14.03 -4.21 -11.20
N GLY A 154 -13.67 -2.94 -11.39
CA GLY A 154 -13.27 -2.05 -10.29
C GLY A 154 -14.40 -1.64 -9.35
N SER A 155 -15.63 -1.69 -9.83
CA SER A 155 -16.80 -1.29 -9.06
C SER A 155 -18.06 -2.01 -9.56
N LYS A 156 -19.10 -1.97 -8.74
CA LYS A 156 -20.44 -2.39 -9.12
C LYS A 156 -20.95 -1.66 -10.38
N GLN A 157 -20.65 -0.36 -10.51
CA GLN A 157 -21.02 0.44 -11.68
C GLN A 157 -20.39 -0.14 -12.96
N VAL A 158 -19.08 -0.40 -12.95
CA VAL A 158 -18.38 -0.97 -14.11
C VAL A 158 -18.94 -2.36 -14.43
N LEU A 159 -19.09 -3.24 -13.44
CA LEU A 159 -19.64 -4.58 -13.65
C LEU A 159 -21.06 -4.53 -14.25
N ASN A 160 -21.92 -3.64 -13.76
CA ASN A 160 -23.28 -3.49 -14.27
C ASN A 160 -23.29 -3.02 -15.73
N MET A 161 -22.49 -2.00 -16.06
CA MET A 161 -22.43 -1.46 -17.41
C MET A 161 -21.84 -2.47 -18.42
N LEU A 162 -20.88 -3.30 -18.00
CA LEU A 162 -20.39 -4.42 -18.82
C LEU A 162 -21.47 -5.47 -19.08
N ALA A 163 -22.36 -5.71 -18.12
CA ALA A 163 -23.47 -6.62 -18.30
C ALA A 163 -24.51 -6.04 -19.28
N GLU A 164 -24.82 -4.75 -19.15
CA GLU A 164 -25.79 -4.03 -19.98
C GLU A 164 -25.38 -3.94 -21.46
N ASN A 165 -24.08 -3.81 -21.75
CA ASN A 165 -23.58 -3.69 -23.12
C ASN A 165 -23.08 -5.01 -23.74
N GLY A 166 -23.19 -6.13 -23.02
CA GLY A 166 -22.78 -7.46 -23.50
C GLY A 166 -21.28 -7.76 -23.43
N ALA A 167 -20.42 -6.81 -23.07
CA ALA A 167 -18.99 -7.03 -22.92
C ALA A 167 -18.67 -8.10 -21.86
N LEU A 168 -19.47 -8.17 -20.79
CA LEU A 168 -19.36 -9.22 -19.78
C LEU A 168 -19.60 -10.61 -20.38
N ALA A 169 -20.58 -10.73 -21.29
CA ALA A 169 -20.85 -11.98 -21.99
C ALA A 169 -19.68 -12.36 -22.90
N ASP A 170 -19.12 -11.41 -23.66
CA ASP A 170 -17.93 -11.63 -24.49
C ASP A 170 -16.75 -12.18 -23.66
N MET A 171 -16.51 -11.66 -22.45
CA MET A 171 -15.48 -12.16 -21.53
C MET A 171 -15.76 -13.59 -21.03
N ILE A 172 -16.99 -13.87 -20.60
CA ILE A 172 -17.40 -15.19 -20.10
C ILE A 172 -17.30 -16.23 -21.22
N SER A 173 -17.75 -15.88 -22.43
CA SER A 173 -17.69 -16.75 -23.61
C SER A 173 -16.25 -17.11 -24.00
N ALA A 174 -15.29 -16.24 -23.73
CA ALA A 174 -13.88 -16.55 -23.93
C ALA A 174 -13.28 -17.50 -22.88
N GLY A 175 -13.99 -17.78 -21.79
CA GLY A 175 -13.55 -18.64 -20.68
C GLY A 175 -13.03 -17.89 -19.46
N ALA A 176 -13.25 -16.57 -19.37
CA ALA A 176 -12.83 -15.80 -18.21
C ALA A 176 -13.68 -16.10 -16.96
N ARG A 177 -13.04 -16.19 -15.79
CA ARG A 177 -13.73 -16.21 -14.49
C ARG A 177 -13.88 -14.79 -13.95
N ILE A 178 -15.12 -14.32 -13.87
CA ILE A 178 -15.43 -13.00 -13.33
C ILE A 178 -15.40 -13.06 -11.80
N LEU A 179 -14.61 -12.17 -11.20
CA LEU A 179 -14.46 -12.05 -9.75
C LEU A 179 -15.32 -10.90 -9.20
N GLU A 180 -15.50 -10.90 -7.88
CA GLU A 180 -16.12 -9.79 -7.16
C GLU A 180 -15.34 -8.49 -7.38
N SER A 181 -16.05 -7.35 -7.38
CA SER A 181 -15.45 -6.01 -7.40
C SER A 181 -14.79 -5.69 -6.06
N ALA A 182 -13.62 -6.28 -5.84
CA ALA A 182 -12.80 -6.19 -4.65
C ALA A 182 -11.31 -6.28 -5.01
N CYS A 183 -10.42 -6.10 -4.01
CA CYS A 183 -8.97 -6.21 -4.23
C CYS A 183 -8.54 -7.62 -4.68
N GLY A 184 -9.13 -8.66 -4.06
CA GLY A 184 -8.91 -10.07 -4.39
C GLY A 184 -7.44 -10.44 -4.63
N PRO A 185 -7.07 -10.95 -5.83
CA PRO A 185 -5.72 -11.41 -6.13
C PRO A 185 -4.63 -10.34 -5.99
N CYS A 186 -4.96 -9.05 -6.08
CA CYS A 186 -4.01 -7.94 -5.95
C CYS A 186 -3.29 -7.92 -4.59
N ILE A 187 -3.97 -8.42 -3.55
CA ILE A 187 -3.44 -8.52 -2.19
C ILE A 187 -3.14 -9.97 -1.78
N GLY A 188 -3.14 -10.90 -2.73
CA GLY A 188 -2.94 -12.33 -2.48
C GLY A 188 -4.15 -13.05 -1.88
N MET A 189 -5.35 -12.47 -1.98
CA MET A 189 -6.59 -13.12 -1.55
C MET A 189 -7.25 -13.86 -2.72
N GLY A 190 -6.95 -15.15 -2.82
CA GLY A 190 -7.42 -16.00 -3.92
C GLY A 190 -6.60 -15.85 -5.20
N GLN A 191 -6.86 -16.74 -6.16
CA GLN A 191 -6.11 -16.85 -7.43
C GLN A 191 -4.58 -16.89 -7.21
N SER A 192 -4.11 -17.66 -6.23
CA SER A 192 -2.70 -17.96 -6.09
C SER A 192 -2.22 -18.77 -7.31
N PRO A 193 -1.13 -18.37 -7.98
CA PRO A 193 -0.56 -19.15 -9.07
C PRO A 193 0.03 -20.47 -8.54
N ASN A 194 0.18 -21.46 -9.41
CA ASN A 194 0.96 -22.66 -9.14
C ASN A 194 2.43 -22.32 -8.83
N SER A 195 3.11 -23.22 -8.09
CA SER A 195 4.53 -23.07 -7.77
C SER A 195 5.38 -22.89 -9.03
N LYS A 196 6.26 -21.90 -9.02
CA LYS A 196 7.07 -21.47 -10.18
C LYS A 196 6.28 -21.03 -11.42
N GLY A 197 4.96 -20.92 -11.31
CA GLY A 197 4.09 -20.49 -12.39
C GLY A 197 4.28 -19.01 -12.72
N ILE A 198 4.05 -18.65 -13.98
CA ILE A 198 4.10 -17.28 -14.47
C ILE A 198 2.70 -16.69 -14.52
N SER A 199 2.51 -15.59 -13.80
CA SER A 199 1.23 -14.89 -13.67
C SER A 199 1.36 -13.47 -14.22
N LEU A 200 0.57 -13.13 -15.25
CA LEU A 200 0.46 -11.75 -15.72
C LEU A 200 -0.66 -11.04 -14.98
N ARG A 201 -0.39 -9.85 -14.46
CA ARG A 201 -1.35 -9.09 -13.66
C ARG A 201 -1.40 -7.63 -14.10
N THR A 202 -2.60 -7.08 -14.19
CA THR A 202 -2.79 -5.65 -14.53
C THR A 202 -2.85 -4.79 -13.27
N PHE A 203 -1.98 -5.10 -12.31
CA PHE A 203 -1.95 -4.53 -10.97
C PHE A 203 -0.72 -3.64 -10.82
N ASN A 204 -0.49 -3.13 -9.61
CA ASN A 204 0.64 -2.24 -9.33
C ASN A 204 1.84 -2.92 -8.63
N ARG A 205 1.71 -4.11 -8.02
CA ARG A 205 2.78 -4.74 -7.21
C ARG A 205 3.01 -6.22 -7.52
N ASN A 206 4.28 -6.60 -7.64
CA ASN A 206 4.74 -7.97 -7.93
C ASN A 206 5.89 -8.46 -7.03
N PHE A 207 5.97 -7.95 -5.80
CA PHE A 207 6.94 -8.43 -4.80
C PHE A 207 6.83 -9.94 -4.57
N GLU A 208 7.95 -10.57 -4.19
CA GLU A 208 8.02 -11.99 -3.85
C GLU A 208 6.95 -12.38 -2.81
N GLY A 209 6.23 -13.48 -3.04
CA GLY A 209 5.16 -13.97 -2.17
C GLY A 209 3.88 -13.13 -2.13
N ARG A 210 3.81 -11.97 -2.78
CA ARG A 210 2.62 -11.10 -2.77
C ARG A 210 1.35 -11.79 -3.29
N SER A 211 1.49 -12.70 -4.24
CA SER A 211 0.38 -13.42 -4.88
C SER A 211 -0.16 -14.58 -4.05
N GLY A 212 0.44 -14.89 -2.89
CA GLY A 212 0.12 -16.06 -2.08
C GLY A 212 0.98 -17.29 -2.37
N THR A 213 1.80 -17.27 -3.43
CA THR A 213 2.78 -18.31 -3.77
C THR A 213 4.16 -17.66 -3.88
N ALA A 214 5.10 -18.06 -3.02
CA ALA A 214 6.40 -17.39 -2.86
C ALA A 214 7.24 -17.43 -4.14
N ASP A 215 7.35 -18.59 -4.77
CA ASP A 215 8.23 -18.85 -5.92
C ASP A 215 7.58 -18.55 -7.28
N ALA A 216 6.43 -17.88 -7.31
CA ALA A 216 5.71 -17.58 -8.55
C ALA A 216 6.23 -16.31 -9.23
N GLY A 217 6.42 -16.36 -10.55
CA GLY A 217 6.85 -15.23 -11.37
C GLY A 217 5.68 -14.31 -11.72
N VAL A 218 5.47 -13.26 -10.93
CA VAL A 218 4.42 -12.25 -11.20
C VAL A 218 4.95 -11.10 -12.07
N TYR A 219 4.36 -10.93 -13.26
CA TYR A 219 4.64 -9.81 -14.15
C TYR A 219 3.52 -8.79 -14.10
N LEU A 220 3.85 -7.50 -14.14
CA LEU A 220 2.87 -6.42 -14.27
C LEU A 220 2.81 -5.95 -15.71
N VAL A 221 1.61 -5.92 -16.29
CA VAL A 221 1.38 -5.59 -17.70
C VAL A 221 0.10 -4.78 -17.87
N SER A 222 -0.11 -4.17 -19.04
CA SER A 222 -1.39 -3.52 -19.36
C SER A 222 -2.52 -4.54 -19.59
N PRO A 223 -3.80 -4.14 -19.51
CA PRO A 223 -4.94 -4.99 -19.83
C PRO A 223 -4.88 -5.61 -21.23
N GLU A 224 -4.37 -4.88 -22.21
CA GLU A 224 -4.26 -5.33 -23.60
C GLU A 224 -3.21 -6.45 -23.72
N VAL A 225 -2.03 -6.26 -23.12
CA VAL A 225 -0.98 -7.31 -23.06
C VAL A 225 -1.50 -8.54 -22.34
N ALA A 226 -2.19 -8.36 -21.20
CA ALA A 226 -2.77 -9.45 -20.44
C ALA A 226 -3.81 -10.24 -21.25
N ALA A 227 -4.77 -9.56 -21.89
CA ALA A 227 -5.82 -10.19 -22.69
C ALA A 227 -5.25 -10.91 -23.93
N ALA A 228 -4.30 -10.29 -24.64
CA ALA A 228 -3.62 -10.91 -25.78
C ALA A 228 -2.85 -12.17 -25.35
N SER A 229 -2.16 -12.10 -24.22
CA SER A 229 -1.39 -13.22 -23.68
C SER A 229 -2.30 -14.35 -23.17
N ALA A 230 -3.47 -14.03 -22.63
CA ALA A 230 -4.45 -15.02 -22.18
C ALA A 230 -4.97 -15.89 -23.33
N VAL A 231 -5.19 -15.31 -24.51
CA VAL A 231 -5.64 -16.03 -25.70
C VAL A 231 -4.52 -16.85 -26.33
N THR A 232 -3.28 -16.36 -26.28
CA THR A 232 -2.13 -16.99 -26.97
C THR A 232 -1.35 -17.98 -26.12
N GLY A 233 -1.56 -17.99 -24.80
CA GLY A 233 -0.86 -18.90 -23.87
C GLY A 233 0.56 -18.50 -23.51
N VAL A 234 1.05 -17.39 -24.08
CA VAL A 234 2.41 -16.85 -23.87
C VAL A 234 2.38 -15.33 -23.74
N LEU A 235 3.38 -14.73 -23.11
CA LEU A 235 3.54 -13.28 -23.10
C LEU A 235 3.58 -12.74 -24.53
N THR A 236 2.62 -11.89 -24.87
CA THR A 236 2.35 -11.46 -26.25
C THR A 236 2.20 -9.96 -26.34
N ASP A 237 2.87 -9.37 -27.34
CA ASP A 237 2.64 -7.99 -27.74
C ASP A 237 1.25 -7.89 -28.41
N PRO A 238 0.30 -7.10 -27.85
CA PRO A 238 -1.06 -7.02 -28.37
C PRO A 238 -1.12 -6.51 -29.81
N ARG A 239 -0.12 -5.75 -30.28
CA ARG A 239 -0.03 -5.24 -31.66
C ARG A 239 0.06 -6.35 -32.70
N THR A 240 0.48 -7.56 -32.29
CA THR A 240 0.53 -8.73 -33.19
C THR A 240 -0.85 -9.31 -33.49
N LEU A 241 -1.90 -8.89 -32.76
CA LEU A 241 -3.28 -9.33 -32.99
C LEU A 241 -4.05 -8.42 -33.97
N GLY A 242 -3.37 -7.44 -34.57
CA GLY A 242 -3.96 -6.44 -35.46
C GLY A 242 -4.20 -5.10 -34.76
N GLU A 243 -4.89 -4.21 -35.44
CA GLU A 243 -5.28 -2.91 -34.87
C GLU A 243 -6.35 -3.10 -33.79
N MET A 244 -6.22 -2.32 -32.72
CA MET A 244 -7.18 -2.34 -31.63
C MET A 244 -8.51 -1.75 -32.12
N PRO A 245 -9.65 -2.43 -31.94
CA PRO A 245 -10.94 -1.84 -32.25
C PRO A 245 -11.16 -0.54 -31.48
N GLU A 246 -11.80 0.44 -32.13
CA GLU A 246 -12.18 1.69 -31.48
C GLU A 246 -13.17 1.40 -30.35
N ILE A 247 -12.83 1.88 -29.14
CA ILE A 247 -13.67 1.74 -27.96
C ILE A 247 -14.41 3.05 -27.73
N SER A 248 -15.72 3.03 -27.92
CA SER A 248 -16.59 4.15 -27.59
C SER A 248 -17.00 4.07 -26.12
N MET A 249 -16.77 5.17 -25.40
CA MET A 249 -17.26 5.35 -24.04
C MET A 249 -18.67 5.95 -24.07
N PRO A 250 -19.56 5.57 -23.15
CA PRO A 250 -20.89 6.16 -23.09
C PRO A 250 -20.82 7.61 -22.64
N ASP A 251 -21.75 8.44 -23.14
CA ASP A 251 -21.86 9.85 -22.74
C ASP A 251 -22.14 10.02 -21.25
N LYS A 252 -22.77 9.03 -20.62
CA LYS A 252 -23.07 8.97 -19.19
C LYS A 252 -22.80 7.60 -18.60
N PHE A 253 -22.34 7.58 -17.36
CA PHE A 253 -22.24 6.37 -16.56
C PHE A 253 -23.56 6.09 -15.85
N THR A 254 -23.92 4.82 -15.70
CA THR A 254 -25.09 4.42 -14.91
C THR A 254 -24.80 4.64 -13.42
N ILE A 255 -25.36 5.67 -12.81
CA ILE A 255 -25.21 5.97 -11.38
C ILE A 255 -26.25 5.17 -10.60
N ASN A 256 -25.81 4.34 -9.65
CA ASN A 256 -26.70 3.51 -8.85
C ASN A 256 -26.17 3.37 -7.42
N ASP A 257 -26.65 4.26 -6.55
CA ASP A 257 -26.24 4.35 -5.16
C ASP A 257 -27.14 3.55 -4.21
N ASN A 258 -27.95 2.60 -4.72
CA ASN A 258 -28.90 1.84 -3.89
C ASN A 258 -28.27 0.99 -2.76
N MET A 259 -26.94 0.85 -2.75
CA MET A 259 -26.15 0.17 -1.71
C MET A 259 -25.25 1.15 -0.93
N VAL A 260 -25.31 2.45 -1.22
CA VAL A 260 -24.65 3.49 -0.45
C VAL A 260 -25.53 3.79 0.76
N LEU A 261 -25.07 3.39 1.94
CA LEU A 261 -25.72 3.75 3.20
C LEU A 261 -25.30 5.16 3.56
N MET A 262 -26.21 6.12 3.36
CA MET A 262 -25.98 7.49 3.80
C MET A 262 -25.94 7.56 5.33
N PRO A 263 -25.09 8.44 5.92
CA PRO A 263 -25.09 8.64 7.35
C PRO A 263 -26.45 9.17 7.81
N ASP A 264 -26.92 8.67 8.96
CA ASP A 264 -28.07 9.26 9.63
C ASP A 264 -27.73 10.68 10.11
N ASP A 265 -28.77 11.48 10.40
CA ASP A 265 -28.58 12.71 11.14
C ASP A 265 -28.03 12.44 12.56
N ILE A 266 -27.40 13.45 13.15
CA ILE A 266 -26.72 13.35 14.45
C ILE A 266 -27.66 12.83 15.54
N ILE A 267 -28.94 13.20 15.51
CA ILE A 267 -29.91 12.81 16.54
C ILE A 267 -30.18 11.32 16.42
N SER A 268 -30.55 10.87 15.22
CA SER A 268 -30.83 9.46 14.91
C SER A 268 -29.60 8.55 15.11
N SER A 269 -28.39 9.08 14.95
CA SER A 269 -27.15 8.31 15.12
C SER A 269 -26.84 7.91 16.57
N LYS A 270 -27.34 8.65 17.57
CA LYS A 270 -27.00 8.43 18.99
C LYS A 270 -27.50 7.09 19.53
N ASP A 271 -28.65 6.64 19.04
CA ASP A 271 -29.31 5.42 19.52
C ASP A 271 -28.93 4.18 18.68
N ARG A 272 -28.01 4.32 17.72
CA ARG A 272 -27.59 3.18 16.88
C ARG A 272 -26.84 2.14 17.69
N ILE A 273 -27.40 0.94 17.70
CA ILE A 273 -26.74 -0.25 18.25
C ILE A 273 -25.67 -0.72 17.26
N ILE A 274 -24.40 -0.52 17.61
CA ILE A 274 -23.27 -1.08 16.85
C ILE A 274 -23.18 -2.57 17.15
N LYS A 275 -23.33 -3.39 16.10
CA LYS A 275 -23.22 -4.85 16.20
C LYS A 275 -21.77 -5.27 16.02
N TYR A 276 -21.19 -5.84 17.07
CA TYR A 276 -19.82 -6.34 17.05
C TYR A 276 -19.77 -7.85 16.80
N GLY A 277 -18.92 -8.28 15.86
CA GLY A 277 -18.52 -9.68 15.77
C GLY A 277 -17.52 -10.05 16.88
N PRO A 278 -17.29 -11.35 17.14
CA PRO A 278 -16.40 -11.79 18.22
C PRO A 278 -14.94 -11.33 18.04
N ASN A 279 -14.54 -11.01 16.81
CA ASN A 279 -13.21 -10.52 16.43
C ASN A 279 -13.10 -8.98 16.39
N ILE A 280 -14.11 -8.25 16.82
CA ILE A 280 -13.97 -6.81 17.04
C ILE A 280 -13.70 -6.62 18.53
N LYS A 281 -12.47 -6.23 18.86
CA LYS A 281 -12.02 -5.96 20.22
C LYS A 281 -11.74 -4.47 20.39
N ASN A 282 -11.68 -4.03 21.65
CA ASN A 282 -11.29 -2.67 21.98
C ASN A 282 -9.88 -2.39 21.42
N VAL A 283 -9.72 -1.18 20.88
CA VAL A 283 -8.41 -0.68 20.45
C VAL A 283 -7.55 -0.49 21.71
N PRO A 284 -6.30 -1.00 21.73
CA PRO A 284 -5.40 -0.73 22.84
C PRO A 284 -5.13 0.77 22.94
N THR A 285 -5.21 1.30 24.16
CA THR A 285 -4.87 2.70 24.45
C THR A 285 -3.60 2.75 25.27
N GLY A 286 -2.72 3.70 24.93
CA GLY A 286 -1.56 3.98 25.74
C GLY A 286 -1.93 4.70 27.03
N ARG A 287 -0.93 4.94 27.86
CA ARG A 287 -1.04 5.59 29.17
C ARG A 287 -0.22 6.89 29.14
N PRO A 288 -0.61 7.93 29.91
CA PRO A 288 0.17 9.14 30.02
C PRO A 288 1.64 8.84 30.34
N LEU A 289 2.55 9.62 29.74
CA LEU A 289 3.98 9.40 29.90
C LEU A 289 4.41 9.62 31.36
N GLU A 290 5.09 8.62 31.92
CA GLU A 290 5.68 8.63 33.26
C GLU A 290 6.97 9.48 33.28
N GLU A 291 7.39 9.94 34.48
CA GLU A 291 8.63 10.72 34.64
C GLU A 291 9.88 9.93 34.23
N THR A 292 9.91 8.65 34.61
CA THR A 292 11.00 7.71 34.28
C THR A 292 10.37 6.42 33.77
N VAL A 293 10.99 5.79 32.77
CA VAL A 293 10.56 4.48 32.26
C VAL A 293 11.74 3.51 32.32
N THR A 294 11.59 2.47 33.13
CA THR A 294 12.57 1.39 33.28
C THR A 294 11.98 0.09 32.78
N ALA A 295 12.65 -0.59 31.85
CA ALA A 295 12.22 -1.87 31.32
C ALA A 295 13.35 -2.66 30.63
N LYS A 296 13.12 -3.96 30.42
CA LYS A 296 14.05 -4.82 29.67
C LYS A 296 13.97 -4.58 28.16
N VAL A 297 15.07 -4.86 27.47
CA VAL A 297 15.09 -5.00 26.00
C VAL A 297 14.42 -6.33 25.64
N MET A 298 13.17 -6.22 25.18
CA MET A 298 12.36 -7.37 24.81
C MET A 298 12.74 -7.96 23.47
N LEU A 299 13.34 -7.16 22.59
CA LEU A 299 13.79 -7.58 21.28
C LEU A 299 14.92 -6.67 20.79
N LYS A 300 15.98 -7.28 20.23
CA LYS A 300 16.98 -6.58 19.42
C LYS A 300 16.92 -7.10 17.98
N VAL A 301 16.84 -6.21 17.00
CA VAL A 301 16.72 -6.55 15.57
C VAL A 301 17.67 -5.75 14.69
N GLU A 302 18.11 -6.34 13.59
CA GLU A 302 19.01 -5.74 12.60
C GLU A 302 18.40 -4.58 11.79
N ASP A 303 19.14 -4.13 10.78
CA ASP A 303 18.70 -3.10 9.84
C ASP A 303 17.55 -3.60 8.96
N ASN A 304 16.79 -2.66 8.39
CA ASN A 304 15.80 -2.91 7.34
C ASN A 304 14.58 -3.75 7.75
N ILE A 305 14.30 -3.83 9.06
CA ILE A 305 13.06 -4.43 9.56
C ILE A 305 11.84 -3.75 8.95
N THR A 306 11.03 -4.55 8.26
CA THR A 306 9.83 -4.06 7.57
C THR A 306 8.59 -4.19 8.47
N THR A 307 7.50 -3.49 8.14
CA THR A 307 6.23 -3.71 8.85
C THR A 307 5.66 -5.12 8.68
N ASP A 308 6.10 -5.91 7.69
CA ASP A 308 5.77 -7.34 7.58
C ASP A 308 6.58 -8.21 8.55
N HIS A 309 7.81 -7.82 8.89
CA HIS A 309 8.58 -8.47 9.95
C HIS A 309 7.95 -8.21 11.32
N ILE A 310 7.53 -6.95 11.58
CA ILE A 310 6.86 -6.55 12.82
C ILE A 310 5.48 -7.21 12.92
N MET A 311 4.66 -7.08 11.88
CA MET A 311 3.29 -7.58 11.86
C MET A 311 2.92 -8.14 10.49
N PRO A 312 3.10 -9.46 10.31
CA PRO A 312 2.87 -10.12 9.03
C PRO A 312 1.44 -9.90 8.51
N ALA A 313 1.30 -9.88 7.18
CA ALA A 313 0.02 -9.92 6.51
C ALA A 313 -0.35 -11.36 6.09
N GLY A 314 -1.41 -11.48 5.30
CA GLY A 314 -1.85 -12.74 4.70
C GLY A 314 -3.14 -13.27 5.28
N ALA A 315 -3.67 -14.32 4.65
CA ALA A 315 -4.99 -14.87 4.93
C ALA A 315 -5.18 -15.34 6.39
N LYS A 316 -4.09 -15.71 7.08
CA LYS A 316 -4.14 -16.12 8.49
C LYS A 316 -4.41 -14.97 9.47
N ILE A 317 -4.08 -13.73 9.08
CA ILE A 317 -4.01 -12.58 10.00
C ILE A 317 -5.00 -11.48 9.58
N LEU A 318 -5.19 -11.27 8.27
CA LEU A 318 -6.09 -10.24 7.74
C LEU A 318 -7.53 -10.30 8.29
N PRO A 319 -8.17 -11.47 8.49
CA PRO A 319 -9.51 -11.54 9.09
C PRO A 319 -9.59 -11.03 10.53
N TYR A 320 -8.44 -10.87 11.21
CA TYR A 320 -8.34 -10.50 12.62
C TYR A 320 -7.82 -9.08 12.83
N ARG A 321 -7.83 -8.22 11.80
CA ARG A 321 -7.34 -6.83 11.89
C ARG A 321 -7.97 -6.01 13.02
N SER A 322 -9.21 -6.29 13.39
CA SER A 322 -9.90 -5.62 14.51
C SER A 322 -9.74 -6.36 15.85
N ASN A 323 -8.90 -7.40 15.91
CA ASN A 323 -8.65 -8.22 17.10
C ASN A 323 -7.17 -8.16 17.49
N VAL A 324 -6.70 -7.01 17.99
CA VAL A 324 -5.29 -6.84 18.42
C VAL A 324 -4.81 -7.94 19.38
N PRO A 325 -5.60 -8.39 20.38
CA PRO A 325 -5.22 -9.52 21.23
C PRO A 325 -4.95 -10.84 20.49
N TYR A 326 -5.62 -11.09 19.37
CA TYR A 326 -5.32 -12.25 18.53
C TYR A 326 -4.06 -12.03 17.69
N LEU A 327 -3.92 -10.83 17.11
CA LEU A 327 -2.77 -10.45 16.29
C LEU A 327 -1.46 -10.46 17.07
N SER A 328 -1.49 -10.16 18.37
CA SER A 328 -0.32 -10.11 19.23
C SER A 328 0.51 -11.39 19.21
N LYS A 329 -0.14 -12.55 19.02
CA LYS A 329 0.49 -13.86 18.90
C LYS A 329 1.44 -14.00 17.71
N PHE A 330 1.35 -13.09 16.73
CA PHE A 330 2.15 -13.09 15.51
C PHE A 330 3.17 -11.94 15.46
N CYS A 331 3.18 -11.06 16.47
CA CYS A 331 4.08 -9.91 16.53
C CYS A 331 5.54 -10.36 16.54
N PHE A 332 6.34 -9.84 15.61
CA PHE A 332 7.72 -10.24 15.38
C PHE A 332 7.95 -11.74 15.18
N GLY A 333 6.93 -12.55 14.89
CA GLY A 333 7.09 -14.00 14.78
C GLY A 333 8.03 -14.45 13.65
N VAL A 334 8.32 -13.57 12.68
CA VAL A 334 9.32 -13.79 11.62
C VAL A 334 10.75 -13.58 12.14
N CYS A 335 10.92 -12.72 13.15
CA CYS A 335 12.23 -12.41 13.76
C CYS A 335 12.50 -13.30 14.98
N ASP A 336 11.52 -13.42 15.89
CA ASP A 336 11.59 -14.15 17.14
C ASP A 336 10.19 -14.64 17.53
N THR A 337 9.95 -15.95 17.41
CA THR A 337 8.66 -16.57 17.70
C THR A 337 8.26 -16.50 19.18
N SER A 338 9.23 -16.28 20.08
CA SER A 338 8.97 -16.19 21.53
C SER A 338 8.67 -14.76 21.99
N PHE A 339 8.83 -13.75 21.13
CA PHE A 339 8.65 -12.35 21.48
C PHE A 339 7.27 -12.03 22.11
N PRO A 340 6.13 -12.49 21.56
CA PRO A 340 4.83 -12.18 22.16
C PRO A 340 4.68 -12.72 23.58
N GLU A 341 5.09 -13.97 23.81
CA GLU A 341 5.00 -14.62 25.12
C GLU A 341 5.93 -13.94 26.13
N ARG A 342 7.16 -13.61 25.71
CA ARG A 342 8.12 -12.86 26.52
C ARG A 342 7.54 -11.52 26.98
N CYS A 343 6.91 -10.77 26.07
CA CYS A 343 6.26 -9.50 26.39
C CYS A 343 5.11 -9.65 27.36
N LEU A 344 4.25 -10.65 27.19
CA LEU A 344 3.14 -10.90 28.10
C LEU A 344 3.60 -11.29 29.51
N ASN A 345 4.69 -12.06 29.62
CA ASN A 345 5.22 -12.51 30.90
C ASN A 345 5.96 -11.39 31.67
N GLU A 346 6.69 -10.53 30.97
CA GLU A 346 7.49 -9.45 31.57
C GLU A 346 6.71 -8.12 31.69
N GLY A 347 5.50 -8.04 31.12
CA GLY A 347 4.69 -6.81 31.11
C GLY A 347 5.13 -5.78 30.06
N GLY A 348 5.89 -6.21 29.05
CA GLY A 348 6.41 -5.37 27.96
C GLY A 348 7.82 -4.86 28.19
N GLY A 349 8.21 -3.83 27.43
CA GLY A 349 9.51 -3.18 27.59
C GLY A 349 9.97 -2.38 26.38
N PHE A 350 11.25 -2.51 26.01
CA PHE A 350 11.86 -1.78 24.90
C PHE A 350 12.18 -2.68 23.71
N ILE A 351 12.17 -2.08 22.52
CA ILE A 351 12.73 -2.68 21.32
C ILE A 351 13.94 -1.87 20.90
N VAL A 352 15.04 -2.55 20.56
CA VAL A 352 16.24 -1.94 19.99
C VAL A 352 16.37 -2.39 18.54
N GLY A 353 16.52 -1.46 17.60
CA GLY A 353 16.52 -1.74 16.16
C GLY A 353 17.67 -1.10 15.39
N GLY A 354 18.01 -1.67 14.24
CA GLY A 354 18.98 -1.11 13.31
C GLY A 354 18.49 0.11 12.52
N ALA A 355 19.08 0.34 11.36
CA ALA A 355 18.71 1.41 10.44
C ALA A 355 17.42 1.09 9.66
N ASN A 356 16.69 2.13 9.24
CA ASN A 356 15.50 2.02 8.39
C ASN A 356 14.40 1.12 8.99
N TYR A 357 14.21 1.20 10.30
CA TYR A 357 13.26 0.39 11.05
C TYR A 357 11.80 0.76 10.72
N GLY A 358 10.98 -0.26 10.48
CA GLY A 358 9.56 -0.14 10.17
C GLY A 358 9.26 0.25 8.72
N GLN A 359 10.15 -0.07 7.78
CA GLN A 359 9.92 0.26 6.37
C GLN A 359 8.76 -0.53 5.74
N GLY A 360 8.23 -0.01 4.63
CA GLY A 360 7.19 -0.67 3.85
C GLY A 360 5.77 -0.17 4.17
N SER A 361 4.82 -1.09 4.32
CA SER A 361 3.39 -0.79 4.37
C SER A 361 2.99 0.09 5.58
N SER A 362 2.05 1.01 5.38
CA SER A 362 1.57 2.00 6.38
C SER A 362 0.71 1.44 7.53
N ARG A 363 0.67 0.12 7.71
CA ARG A 363 -0.19 -0.56 8.69
C ARG A 363 0.10 -0.09 10.12
N GLU A 364 -0.89 0.51 10.76
CA GLU A 364 -0.82 0.92 12.17
C GLU A 364 -0.73 -0.26 13.14
N HIS A 365 -1.14 -1.47 12.75
CA HIS A 365 -0.99 -2.69 13.59
C HIS A 365 0.46 -2.96 13.99
N ALA A 366 1.43 -2.52 13.17
CA ALA A 366 2.84 -2.60 13.52
C ALA A 366 3.22 -1.71 14.72
N ALA A 367 2.36 -0.79 15.17
CA ALA A 367 2.51 -0.01 16.39
C ALA A 367 1.47 -0.39 17.45
N LEU A 368 0.20 -0.61 17.08
CA LEU A 368 -0.86 -1.01 18.01
C LEU A 368 -0.61 -2.36 18.68
N VAL A 369 -0.02 -3.33 17.96
CA VAL A 369 0.26 -4.65 18.51
C VAL A 369 1.43 -4.62 19.49
N PRO A 370 2.58 -3.96 19.19
CA PRO A 370 3.60 -3.68 20.21
C PRO A 370 3.07 -2.92 21.43
N LEU A 371 2.18 -1.93 21.23
CA LEU A 371 1.55 -1.20 22.34
C LEU A 371 0.75 -2.16 23.24
N TYR A 372 -0.06 -3.04 22.64
CA TYR A 372 -0.81 -4.06 23.38
C TYR A 372 0.10 -5.02 24.15
N LEU A 373 1.26 -5.36 23.58
CA LEU A 373 2.29 -6.17 24.22
C LEU A 373 3.12 -5.40 25.27
N GLY A 374 2.77 -4.15 25.57
CA GLY A 374 3.40 -3.35 26.63
C GLY A 374 4.70 -2.66 26.22
N ILE A 375 5.02 -2.58 24.92
CA ILE A 375 6.20 -1.86 24.47
C ILE A 375 6.04 -0.36 24.75
N ARG A 376 7.05 0.23 25.41
CA ARG A 376 7.05 1.63 25.87
C ARG A 376 7.81 2.56 24.94
N ALA A 377 8.95 2.09 24.44
CA ALA A 377 9.79 2.83 23.52
C ALA A 377 10.44 1.89 22.51
N VAL A 378 10.76 2.45 21.35
CA VAL A 378 11.53 1.80 20.30
C VAL A 378 12.74 2.69 20.04
N ILE A 379 13.94 2.12 20.18
CA ILE A 379 15.22 2.84 20.11
C ILE A 379 15.99 2.31 18.91
N THR A 380 16.30 3.14 17.91
CA THR A 380 16.85 2.66 16.63
C THR A 380 17.98 3.52 16.09
N LYS A 381 18.71 3.01 15.08
CA LYS A 381 19.65 3.85 14.31
C LYS A 381 18.89 4.83 13.40
N SER A 382 17.74 4.44 12.84
CA SER A 382 16.84 5.33 12.10
C SER A 382 15.49 4.66 11.82
N PHE A 383 14.45 5.48 11.61
CA PHE A 383 13.09 5.02 11.31
C PHE A 383 12.66 5.31 9.87
N ALA A 384 11.77 4.46 9.35
CA ALA A 384 10.92 4.82 8.22
C ALA A 384 9.82 5.82 8.67
N ARG A 385 9.63 6.90 7.87
CA ARG A 385 8.74 8.05 8.19
C ARG A 385 7.34 7.66 8.67
N MET A 386 6.65 6.80 7.92
CA MET A 386 5.25 6.41 8.23
C MET A 386 5.15 5.60 9.51
N HIS A 387 6.13 4.72 9.79
CA HIS A 387 6.10 3.91 10.99
C HIS A 387 6.39 4.72 12.25
N LYS A 388 7.34 5.68 12.19
CA LYS A 388 7.57 6.64 13.27
C LYS A 388 6.28 7.37 13.66
N ALA A 389 5.50 7.83 12.69
CA ALA A 389 4.20 8.45 12.94
C ALA A 389 3.19 7.50 13.62
N ASN A 390 3.15 6.23 13.23
CA ASN A 390 2.27 5.23 13.85
C ASN A 390 2.67 4.94 15.31
N LEU A 391 3.97 4.88 15.63
CA LEU A 391 4.46 4.75 17.00
C LEU A 391 3.99 5.92 17.86
N ILE A 392 4.18 7.16 17.36
CA ILE A 392 3.73 8.38 18.02
C ILE A 392 2.21 8.34 18.26
N ASN A 393 1.42 8.04 17.23
CA ASN A 393 -0.03 7.98 17.33
C ASN A 393 -0.50 6.93 18.34
N SER A 394 0.24 5.84 18.51
CA SER A 394 -0.04 4.78 19.48
C SER A 394 0.44 5.12 20.90
N GLY A 395 1.28 6.14 21.06
CA GLY A 395 1.87 6.50 22.35
C GLY A 395 3.16 5.74 22.69
N ILE A 396 3.80 5.09 21.72
CA ILE A 396 5.12 4.48 21.87
C ILE A 396 6.17 5.54 21.51
N ILE A 397 7.20 5.71 22.34
CA ILE A 397 8.22 6.74 22.15
C ILE A 397 9.24 6.27 21.09
N PRO A 398 9.35 6.93 19.93
CA PRO A 398 10.41 6.64 18.98
C PRO A 398 11.68 7.43 19.34
N LEU A 399 12.78 6.72 19.56
CA LEU A 399 14.07 7.31 19.92
C LEU A 399 15.15 6.88 18.92
N THR A 400 16.04 7.80 18.59
CA THR A 400 17.16 7.51 17.67
C THR A 400 18.47 7.65 18.40
N PHE A 401 19.42 6.74 18.20
CA PHE A 401 20.77 6.92 18.76
C PHE A 401 21.45 8.13 18.13
N LYS A 402 22.02 9.02 18.94
CA LYS A 402 22.86 10.12 18.45
C LYS A 402 24.17 9.59 17.87
N ASN A 403 24.69 8.52 18.46
CA ASN A 403 25.78 7.71 17.91
C ASN A 403 25.26 6.31 17.55
N SER A 404 25.17 5.99 16.26
CA SER A 404 24.65 4.71 15.78
C SER A 404 25.41 3.49 16.28
N ASP A 405 26.68 3.63 16.68
CA ASP A 405 27.51 2.53 17.17
C ASP A 405 27.11 2.07 18.57
N ASP A 406 26.34 2.88 19.31
CA ASP A 406 25.83 2.51 20.63
C ASP A 406 24.79 1.39 20.57
N TYR A 407 24.14 1.22 19.41
CA TYR A 407 23.29 0.06 19.12
C TYR A 407 24.00 -1.26 19.39
N ASP A 408 25.29 -1.38 19.06
CA ASP A 408 26.03 -2.63 19.17
C ASP A 408 26.39 -2.99 20.62
N LYS A 409 26.31 -2.02 21.54
CA LYS A 409 26.63 -2.20 22.97
C LYS A 409 25.46 -2.68 23.81
N ILE A 410 24.23 -2.57 23.31
CA ILE A 410 23.02 -3.00 24.04
C ILE A 410 22.65 -4.43 23.64
N SER A 411 22.40 -5.31 24.61
CA SER A 411 21.98 -6.69 24.37
C SER A 411 20.49 -6.89 24.64
N GLN A 412 19.90 -7.90 23.99
CA GLN A 412 18.55 -8.34 24.34
C GLN A 412 18.54 -8.87 25.78
N GLY A 413 17.55 -8.46 26.57
CA GLY A 413 17.43 -8.77 27.99
C GLY A 413 18.06 -7.74 28.94
N ASP A 414 18.88 -6.81 28.44
CA ASP A 414 19.42 -5.71 29.26
C ASP A 414 18.27 -4.88 29.83
N GLU A 415 18.43 -4.44 31.08
CA GLU A 415 17.50 -3.52 31.73
C GLU A 415 17.94 -2.08 31.46
N LEU A 416 17.07 -1.29 30.83
CA LEU A 416 17.35 0.08 30.46
C LEU A 416 16.42 1.04 31.20
N GLU A 417 16.89 2.27 31.39
CA GLU A 417 16.14 3.36 32.01
C GLU A 417 16.22 4.63 31.16
N LEU A 418 15.06 5.22 30.89
CA LEU A 418 14.92 6.56 30.34
C LEU A 418 14.61 7.52 31.49
N THR A 419 15.63 8.25 31.94
CA THR A 419 15.53 9.20 33.06
C THR A 419 14.92 10.52 32.61
N ASP A 420 14.01 11.10 33.42
CA ASP A 420 13.33 12.38 33.16
C ASP A 420 12.72 12.47 31.74
N ILE A 421 12.17 11.35 31.25
CA ILE A 421 11.70 11.25 29.86
C ILE A 421 10.50 12.15 29.61
N ARG A 422 9.63 12.37 30.59
CA ARG A 422 8.50 13.28 30.46
C ARG A 422 8.96 14.72 30.20
N PHE A 423 9.92 15.19 31.00
CA PHE A 423 10.52 16.51 30.84
C PHE A 423 11.29 16.62 29.51
N SER A 424 12.02 15.56 29.13
CA SER A 424 12.75 15.55 27.87
C SER A 424 11.82 15.63 26.66
N VAL A 425 10.68 14.93 26.70
CA VAL A 425 9.64 15.00 25.65
C VAL A 425 8.94 16.37 25.64
N SER A 426 8.78 17.05 26.77
CA SER A 426 8.14 18.39 26.77
C SER A 426 9.10 19.50 26.35
N GLU A 427 10.32 19.52 26.88
CA GLU A 427 11.21 20.68 26.78
C GLU A 427 12.50 20.47 25.97
N LYS A 428 12.90 19.23 25.67
CA LYS A 428 14.22 18.93 25.07
C LYS A 428 14.11 18.27 23.69
N THR A 429 15.21 18.28 22.95
CA THR A 429 15.38 17.52 21.70
C THR A 429 16.16 16.23 21.89
N GLU A 430 16.60 15.95 23.12
CA GLU A 430 17.47 14.82 23.45
C GLU A 430 17.09 14.25 24.83
N THR A 431 17.40 12.98 25.05
CA THR A 431 17.23 12.28 26.34
C THR A 431 18.41 11.34 26.58
N MET A 432 18.64 10.99 27.84
CA MET A 432 19.64 9.99 28.21
C MET A 432 18.99 8.62 28.41
N LEU A 433 19.64 7.58 27.90
CA LEU A 433 19.29 6.19 28.14
C LEU A 433 20.42 5.55 28.94
N ARG A 434 20.10 5.02 30.12
CA ARG A 434 21.04 4.29 30.96
C ARG A 434 20.80 2.80 30.84
N ASN A 435 21.85 2.02 30.58
CA ASN A 435 21.81 0.57 30.72
C ASN A 435 22.14 0.20 32.16
N ILE A 436 21.14 -0.23 32.93
CA ILE A 436 21.31 -0.60 34.34
C ILE A 436 22.16 -1.88 34.45
N THR A 437 22.08 -2.77 33.47
CA THR A 437 22.81 -4.04 33.48
C THR A 437 24.32 -3.83 33.31
N THR A 438 24.75 -2.93 32.43
CA THR A 438 26.18 -2.68 32.16
C THR A 438 26.74 -1.44 32.87
N GLY A 439 25.89 -0.48 33.20
CA GLY A 439 26.26 0.83 33.74
C GLY A 439 26.56 1.89 32.68
N ASP A 440 26.45 1.57 31.38
CA ASP A 440 26.70 2.51 30.29
C ASP A 440 25.54 3.51 30.08
N GLU A 441 25.84 4.66 29.50
CA GLU A 441 24.87 5.71 29.16
C GLU A 441 24.98 6.10 27.68
N TYR A 442 23.83 6.38 27.07
CA TYR A 442 23.69 6.65 25.64
C TYR A 442 22.80 7.87 25.39
N GLU A 443 23.28 8.83 24.61
CA GLU A 443 22.49 9.97 24.17
C GLU A 443 21.54 9.58 23.03
N LEU A 444 20.26 9.91 23.18
CA LEU A 444 19.21 9.65 22.19
C LEU A 444 18.54 10.95 21.73
N GLU A 445 18.21 11.01 20.44
CA GLU A 445 17.48 12.11 19.82
C GLU A 445 15.95 11.92 19.92
N LEU A 446 15.27 13.01 20.25
CA LEU A 446 13.81 13.19 20.28
C LEU A 446 13.37 14.13 19.14
N ASP A 447 13.44 13.63 17.91
CA ASP A 447 12.91 14.35 16.74
C ASP A 447 11.37 14.24 16.72
N LEU A 448 10.71 15.13 17.48
CA LEU A 448 9.27 15.25 17.64
C LEU A 448 8.82 16.69 17.38
N SER A 449 7.84 16.86 16.47
CA SER A 449 7.09 18.10 16.34
C SER A 449 6.32 18.44 17.61
N GLU A 450 5.93 19.71 17.80
CA GLU A 450 5.15 20.14 18.96
C GLU A 450 3.88 19.30 19.17
N ARG A 451 3.13 19.05 18.10
CA ARG A 451 1.94 18.18 18.16
C ARG A 451 2.29 16.74 18.58
N ALA A 452 3.40 16.20 18.08
CA ALA A 452 3.84 14.85 18.43
C ALA A 452 4.22 14.74 19.91
N ARG A 453 4.83 15.78 20.50
CA ARG A 453 5.13 15.86 21.94
C ARG A 453 3.85 15.73 22.77
N GLN A 454 2.84 16.54 22.45
CA GLN A 454 1.55 16.50 23.15
C GLN A 454 0.85 15.14 23.03
N ILE A 455 0.95 14.50 21.87
CA ILE A 455 0.42 13.15 21.63
C ILE A 455 1.12 12.12 22.53
N ILE A 456 2.46 12.10 22.55
CA ILE A 456 3.23 11.18 23.39
C ILE A 456 2.95 11.41 24.88
N LEU A 457 2.91 12.67 25.33
CA LEU A 457 2.63 13.01 26.73
C LEU A 457 1.25 12.51 27.19
N ALA A 458 0.25 12.53 26.30
CA ALA A 458 -1.08 12.00 26.57
C ALA A 458 -1.16 10.46 26.51
N GLY A 459 -0.10 9.77 26.06
CA GLY A 459 -0.12 8.32 25.85
C GLY A 459 -0.75 7.89 24.53
N GLY A 460 -0.72 8.74 23.51
CA GLY A 460 -1.21 8.46 22.17
C GLY A 460 -2.31 9.40 21.70
N MET A 461 -2.60 9.34 20.40
CA MET A 461 -3.47 10.27 19.68
C MET A 461 -4.91 10.20 20.16
N LEU A 462 -5.40 9.00 20.51
CA LEU A 462 -6.75 8.81 21.02
C LEU A 462 -6.95 9.55 22.35
N ASN A 463 -6.02 9.39 23.28
CA ASN A 463 -6.06 10.08 24.57
C ASN A 463 -5.91 11.60 24.40
N TYR A 464 -4.97 12.04 23.54
CA TYR A 464 -4.80 13.45 23.22
C TYR A 464 -6.08 14.09 22.67
N THR A 465 -6.80 13.37 21.81
CA THR A 465 -8.04 13.86 21.22
C THR A 465 -9.19 13.87 22.22
N ALA A 466 -9.29 12.84 23.08
CA ALA A 466 -10.34 12.75 24.09
C ALA A 466 -10.20 13.80 25.22
N ASN A 467 -8.99 14.28 25.47
CA ASN A 467 -8.70 15.29 26.49
C ASN A 467 -8.79 16.74 25.98
N ARG A 468 -9.11 16.95 24.69
CA ARG A 468 -9.37 18.25 24.07
C ARG A 468 -10.87 18.49 23.95
#